data_AF-A0A496XQ87-F1
#
_entry.id   AF-A0A496XQ87-F1
#
_cell.length_a   1.000
_cell.length_b   1.000
_cell.length_c   1.000
_cell.angle_alpha   90.00
_cell.angle_beta   90.00
_cell.angle_gamma   90.00
#
_symmetry.space_group_name_H-M   'P 1'
#
loop_
_entity.id
_entity.type
_entity.pdbx_description
1 polymer ?
#
loop_
_entity_poly.entity_id
_entity_poly.type
_entity_poly.pdbx_seq_one_letter_code
_entity_poly.pdbx_strand_id
1 'polypeptide(L)'
;MIFFFLLIFCYLAIFDFKKLSDVGRGEKLFFKIFEIEEELYSGQIPGVYHLYEYKFFSPLLAKLLEYARVFGLPPESFIPRLRGHLSRDLRFEREVKKLYFEGVAQFIVIFIISWFFKYFASTITSSSSSQYSLEALGLQIMGPICFFAAYTHLKKKIFGPFAPYFAAYYNLWALMKMGSSTGEVLAESKVLQLKPVKEPFKSLHHKMIRPLKAWEQKGIPILPLIELVIEELWEIYDQEFQKFHKILKVLSFLILALFYLGAYFMLVWGTLGPFLIEMKGPT
;
A
#
# COMPACT_ATOMS: atom_id res chain seq x y z
N MET A 1 -34.07 -7.93 -1.25
CA MET A 1 -33.06 -7.59 -0.21
C MET A 1 -31.63 -7.97 -0.61
N ILE A 2 -31.33 -9.24 -0.93
CA ILE A 2 -29.95 -9.71 -1.24
C ILE A 2 -29.26 -8.93 -2.38
N PHE A 3 -29.98 -8.65 -3.48
CA PHE A 3 -29.47 -7.85 -4.61
C PHE A 3 -29.07 -6.42 -4.21
N PHE A 4 -29.80 -5.81 -3.27
CA PHE A 4 -29.53 -4.46 -2.79
C PHE A 4 -28.26 -4.43 -1.91
N PHE A 5 -28.06 -5.46 -1.07
CA PHE A 5 -26.82 -5.61 -0.30
C PHE A 5 -25.61 -5.89 -1.18
N LEU A 6 -25.76 -6.70 -2.23
CA LEU A 6 -24.68 -6.99 -3.18
C LEU A 6 -24.30 -5.73 -3.97
N LEU A 7 -25.27 -4.90 -4.36
CA LEU A 7 -25.04 -3.60 -4.99
C LEU A 7 -24.35 -2.61 -4.04
N ILE A 8 -24.81 -2.49 -2.79
CA ILE A 8 -24.15 -1.63 -1.77
C ILE A 8 -22.74 -2.12 -1.49
N PHE A 9 -22.54 -3.43 -1.38
CA PHE A 9 -21.25 -4.02 -1.11
C PHE A 9 -20.27 -3.79 -2.26
N CYS A 10 -20.69 -4.05 -3.50
CA CYS A 10 -19.91 -3.71 -4.69
C CYS A 10 -19.62 -2.21 -4.76
N TYR A 11 -20.62 -1.36 -4.47
CA TYR A 11 -20.45 0.09 -4.46
C TYR A 11 -19.42 0.53 -3.42
N LEU A 12 -19.53 0.09 -2.16
CA LEU A 12 -18.58 0.42 -1.09
C LEU A 12 -17.19 -0.11 -1.40
N ALA A 13 -17.07 -1.37 -1.83
CA ALA A 13 -15.78 -1.97 -2.17
C ALA A 13 -15.08 -1.23 -3.33
N ILE A 14 -15.83 -0.76 -4.33
CA ILE A 14 -15.29 0.00 -5.48
C ILE A 14 -14.98 1.45 -5.08
N PHE A 15 -15.89 2.11 -4.35
CA PHE A 15 -15.81 3.54 -4.06
C PHE A 15 -14.78 3.85 -2.97
N ASP A 16 -14.73 3.08 -1.88
CA ASP A 16 -13.71 3.25 -0.84
C ASP A 16 -12.32 2.87 -1.38
N PHE A 17 -12.22 1.88 -2.27
CA PHE A 17 -10.93 1.53 -2.85
C PHE A 17 -10.38 2.63 -3.77
N LYS A 18 -11.25 3.33 -4.52
CA LYS A 18 -10.82 4.49 -5.34
C LYS A 18 -10.23 5.61 -4.49
N LYS A 19 -10.68 5.75 -3.24
CA LYS A 19 -10.13 6.70 -2.26
C LYS A 19 -8.81 6.21 -1.63
N LEU A 20 -8.55 4.90 -1.66
CA LEU A 20 -7.35 4.27 -1.10
C LEU A 20 -6.21 4.03 -2.09
N SER A 21 -6.52 3.94 -3.39
CA SER A 21 -5.56 3.73 -4.46
C SER A 21 -5.13 5.06 -5.06
N ASP A 22 -4.04 5.62 -4.54
CA ASP A 22 -3.41 6.84 -5.07
C ASP A 22 -2.70 6.64 -6.44
N VAL A 23 -2.80 5.46 -7.05
CA VAL A 23 -2.17 5.10 -8.34
C VAL A 23 -2.41 6.17 -9.40
N GLY A 24 -3.65 6.65 -9.55
CA GLY A 24 -3.96 7.66 -10.58
C GLY A 24 -3.28 9.02 -10.32
N ARG A 25 -3.07 9.39 -9.05
CA ARG A 25 -2.29 10.60 -8.72
C ARG A 25 -0.80 10.39 -9.00
N GLY A 26 -0.29 9.20 -8.69
CA GLY A 26 1.10 8.84 -8.98
C GLY A 26 1.39 8.76 -10.48
N GLU A 27 0.46 8.26 -11.30
CA GLU A 27 0.58 8.26 -12.76
C GLU A 27 0.63 9.69 -13.31
N LYS A 28 -0.24 10.58 -12.82
CA LYS A 28 -0.20 12.01 -13.17
C LYS A 28 1.12 12.67 -12.75
N LEU A 29 1.63 12.35 -11.55
CA LEU A 29 2.93 12.84 -11.11
C LEU A 29 4.06 12.31 -12.01
N PHE A 30 3.99 11.05 -12.43
CA PHE A 30 4.98 10.43 -13.32
C PHE A 30 5.01 11.14 -14.68
N PHE A 31 3.86 11.41 -15.29
CA PHE A 31 3.79 12.22 -16.51
C PHE A 31 4.31 13.64 -16.28
N LYS A 32 3.98 14.25 -15.14
CA LYS A 32 4.47 15.59 -14.83
C LYS A 32 5.99 15.65 -14.69
N ILE A 33 6.63 14.61 -14.14
CA ILE A 33 8.09 14.51 -14.10
C ILE A 33 8.68 14.46 -15.51
N PHE A 34 8.03 13.76 -16.44
CA PHE A 34 8.46 13.69 -17.84
C PHE A 34 8.36 15.06 -18.53
N GLU A 35 7.26 15.78 -18.32
CA GLU A 35 7.12 17.17 -18.82
C GLU A 35 8.23 18.08 -18.27
N ILE A 36 8.51 18.01 -16.96
CA ILE A 36 9.58 18.78 -16.34
C ILE A 36 10.95 18.42 -16.94
N GLU A 37 11.21 17.13 -17.15
CA GLU A 37 12.44 16.64 -17.78
C GLU A 37 12.61 17.21 -19.19
N GLU A 38 11.55 17.23 -20.01
CA GLU A 38 11.55 17.79 -21.36
C GLU A 38 11.79 19.32 -21.37
N GLU A 39 11.11 20.05 -20.48
CA GLU A 39 11.33 21.50 -20.31
C GLU A 39 12.79 21.80 -19.97
N LEU A 40 13.38 21.05 -19.04
CA LEU A 40 14.77 21.21 -18.63
C LEU A 40 15.75 20.90 -19.77
N TYR A 41 15.50 19.86 -20.56
CA TYR A 41 16.30 19.56 -21.77
C TYR A 41 16.19 20.65 -22.85
N SER A 42 15.06 21.37 -22.89
CA SER A 42 14.89 22.52 -23.79
C SER A 42 15.59 23.81 -23.29
N GLY A 43 16.29 23.74 -22.15
CA GLY A 43 17.01 24.88 -21.55
C GLY A 43 16.11 25.82 -20.75
N GLN A 44 14.88 25.42 -20.43
CA GLN A 44 14.01 26.21 -19.55
C GLN A 44 14.46 26.07 -18.10
N ILE A 45 14.45 27.19 -17.37
CA ILE A 45 14.80 27.22 -15.95
C ILE A 45 13.66 26.56 -15.16
N PRO A 46 13.95 25.71 -14.16
CA PRO A 46 12.92 25.09 -13.34
C PRO A 46 12.02 26.15 -12.67
N GLY A 47 10.75 26.17 -13.09
CA GLY A 47 9.72 27.04 -12.56
C GLY A 47 9.13 26.55 -11.24
N VAL A 48 8.11 27.27 -10.74
CA VAL A 48 7.26 26.76 -9.65
C VAL A 48 6.24 25.81 -10.28
N TYR A 49 6.44 24.51 -10.08
CA TYR A 49 5.56 23.48 -10.64
C TYR A 49 4.42 23.15 -9.68
N HIS A 50 3.19 23.13 -10.20
CA HIS A 50 2.08 22.50 -9.52
C HIS A 50 2.19 20.98 -9.65
N LEU A 51 2.66 20.33 -8.58
CA LEU A 51 2.83 18.88 -8.53
C LEU A 51 1.56 18.19 -7.99
N TYR A 52 1.22 17.05 -8.58
CA TYR A 52 0.16 16.19 -8.05
C TYR A 52 0.60 15.53 -6.75
N GLU A 53 -0.27 15.51 -5.73
CA GLU A 53 0.00 14.90 -4.43
C GLU A 53 0.02 13.37 -4.49
N TYR A 54 1.17 12.77 -4.23
CA TYR A 54 1.40 11.34 -4.22
C TYR A 54 2.48 10.97 -3.19
N LYS A 55 2.05 10.35 -2.09
CA LYS A 55 2.91 9.84 -1.01
C LYS A 55 4.02 10.85 -0.62
N PHE A 56 5.25 10.36 -0.42
CA PHE A 56 6.42 11.18 -0.14
C PHE A 56 7.10 11.72 -1.40
N PHE A 57 6.71 11.26 -2.60
CA PHE A 57 7.34 11.67 -3.86
C PHE A 57 7.09 13.13 -4.18
N SER A 58 5.86 13.63 -4.01
CA SER A 58 5.53 15.02 -4.32
C SER A 58 6.29 16.03 -3.46
N PRO A 59 6.28 15.94 -2.10
CA PRO A 59 7.05 16.87 -1.29
C PRO A 59 8.56 16.72 -1.52
N LEU A 60 9.04 15.50 -1.81
CA LEU A 60 10.44 15.28 -2.13
C LEU A 60 10.84 15.96 -3.46
N LEU A 61 10.06 15.75 -4.52
CA LEU A 61 10.31 16.35 -5.83
C LEU A 61 10.24 17.87 -5.76
N ALA A 62 9.22 18.43 -5.08
CA ALA A 62 9.09 19.87 -4.88
C ALA A 62 10.38 20.45 -4.27
N LYS A 63 10.88 19.79 -3.22
CA LYS A 63 12.09 20.22 -2.51
C LYS A 63 13.36 20.07 -3.37
N LEU A 64 13.49 19.00 -4.15
CA LEU A 64 14.62 18.82 -5.06
C LEU A 64 14.61 19.84 -6.22
N LEU A 65 13.43 20.19 -6.75
CA LEU A 65 13.29 21.23 -7.78
C LEU A 65 13.57 22.62 -7.21
N GLU A 66 13.14 22.89 -5.98
CA GLU A 66 13.51 24.11 -5.26
C GLU A 66 15.03 24.20 -5.09
N TYR A 67 15.67 23.10 -4.71
CA TYR A 67 17.13 23.01 -4.61
C TYR A 67 17.84 23.22 -5.95
N ALA A 68 17.30 22.66 -7.04
CA ALA A 68 17.81 22.91 -8.39
C ALA A 68 17.73 24.40 -8.76
N ARG A 69 16.62 25.05 -8.44
CA ARG A 69 16.38 26.46 -8.76
C ARG A 69 17.22 27.42 -7.91
N VAL A 70 17.33 27.19 -6.61
CA VAL A 70 17.97 28.13 -5.67
C VAL A 70 19.47 27.92 -5.60
N PHE A 71 19.94 26.67 -5.67
CA PHE A 71 21.33 26.32 -5.40
C PHE A 71 22.03 25.65 -6.58
N GLY A 72 21.35 25.46 -7.72
CA GLY A 72 21.96 24.89 -8.92
C GLY A 72 22.21 23.38 -8.84
N LEU A 73 21.44 22.63 -8.04
CA LEU A 73 21.48 21.17 -8.07
C LEU A 73 21.12 20.67 -9.49
N PRO A 74 22.00 19.93 -10.19
CA PRO A 74 21.74 19.50 -11.57
C PRO A 74 20.53 18.55 -11.62
N PRO A 75 19.45 18.90 -12.32
CA PRO A 75 18.25 18.06 -12.39
C PRO A 75 18.50 16.66 -12.94
N GLU A 76 19.49 16.50 -13.82
CA GLU A 76 19.89 15.23 -14.41
C GLU A 76 20.38 14.23 -13.35
N SER A 77 20.81 14.72 -12.18
CA SER A 77 21.29 13.88 -11.08
C SER A 77 20.16 13.19 -10.30
N PHE A 78 18.94 13.75 -10.28
CA PHE A 78 17.85 13.23 -9.46
C PHE A 78 16.58 12.86 -10.24
N ILE A 79 16.26 13.54 -11.35
CA ILE A 79 15.02 13.28 -12.10
C ILE A 79 14.97 11.85 -12.62
N PRO A 80 16.00 11.31 -13.31
CA PRO A 80 15.97 9.94 -13.81
C PRO A 80 15.84 8.90 -12.69
N ARG A 81 16.54 9.14 -11.56
CA ARG A 81 16.47 8.28 -10.36
C ARG A 81 15.06 8.27 -9.79
N LEU A 82 14.49 9.45 -9.53
CA LEU A 82 13.16 9.58 -8.95
C LEU A 82 12.08 8.99 -9.86
N ARG A 83 12.21 9.18 -11.18
CA ARG A 83 11.34 8.55 -12.18
C ARG A 83 11.41 7.03 -12.13
N GLY A 84 12.62 6.46 -12.03
CA GLY A 84 12.83 5.03 -11.87
C GLY A 84 12.15 4.48 -10.61
N HIS A 85 12.37 5.15 -9.48
CA HIS A 85 11.77 4.78 -8.20
C HIS A 85 10.24 4.95 -8.17
N LEU A 86 9.71 6.02 -8.77
CA LEU A 86 8.26 6.24 -8.89
C LEU A 86 7.61 5.18 -9.79
N SER A 87 8.24 4.85 -10.93
CA SER A 87 7.77 3.78 -11.81
C SER A 87 7.69 2.44 -11.08
N ARG A 88 8.72 2.13 -10.28
CA ARG A 88 8.77 0.94 -9.42
C ARG A 88 7.63 0.93 -8.40
N ASP A 89 7.43 2.04 -7.68
CA ASP A 89 6.34 2.16 -6.71
C ASP A 89 4.94 2.08 -7.35
N LEU A 90 4.76 2.62 -8.55
CA LEU A 90 3.51 2.51 -9.30
C LEU A 90 3.21 1.07 -9.72
N ARG A 91 4.21 0.30 -10.15
CA ARG A 91 4.04 -1.13 -10.44
C ARG A 91 3.56 -1.87 -9.19
N PHE A 92 4.17 -1.57 -8.05
CA PHE A 92 3.79 -2.16 -6.77
C PHE A 92 2.37 -1.82 -6.32
N GLU A 93 1.95 -0.55 -6.40
CA GLU A 93 0.58 -0.19 -6.06
C GLU A 93 -0.44 -0.82 -7.02
N ARG A 94 -0.10 -1.00 -8.30
CA ARG A 94 -0.95 -1.74 -9.25
C ARG A 94 -1.07 -3.22 -8.89
N GLU A 95 0.02 -3.88 -8.51
CA GLU A 95 0.00 -5.27 -8.05
C GLU A 95 -0.82 -5.44 -6.77
N VAL A 96 -0.66 -4.54 -5.80
CA VAL A 96 -1.44 -4.54 -4.56
C VAL A 96 -2.92 -4.31 -4.84
N LYS A 97 -3.24 -3.38 -5.74
CA LYS A 97 -4.60 -3.14 -6.21
C LYS A 97 -5.19 -4.39 -6.86
N LYS A 98 -4.43 -5.05 -7.73
CA LYS A 98 -4.86 -6.30 -8.36
C LYS A 98 -5.18 -7.37 -7.31
N LEU A 99 -4.29 -7.61 -6.35
CA LEU A 99 -4.54 -8.57 -5.26
C LEU A 99 -5.78 -8.23 -4.42
N TYR A 100 -5.96 -6.95 -4.09
CA TYR A 100 -7.14 -6.52 -3.33
C TYR A 100 -8.42 -6.85 -4.10
N PHE A 101 -8.47 -6.50 -5.40
CA PHE A 101 -9.63 -6.81 -6.24
C PHE A 101 -9.82 -8.31 -6.47
N GLU A 102 -8.75 -9.09 -6.59
CA GLU A 102 -8.83 -10.55 -6.66
C GLU A 102 -9.49 -11.13 -5.39
N GLY A 103 -9.07 -10.67 -4.20
CA GLY A 103 -9.69 -11.09 -2.94
C GLY A 103 -11.17 -10.70 -2.85
N VAL A 104 -11.51 -9.45 -3.17
CA VAL A 104 -12.90 -8.98 -3.18
C VAL A 104 -13.74 -9.73 -4.21
N ALA A 105 -13.21 -10.02 -5.40
CA ALA A 105 -13.92 -10.79 -6.42
C ALA A 105 -14.20 -12.22 -5.95
N GLN A 106 -13.23 -12.87 -5.29
CA GLN A 106 -13.44 -14.20 -4.69
C GLN A 106 -14.57 -14.19 -3.66
N PHE A 107 -14.61 -13.17 -2.80
CA PHE A 107 -15.66 -12.97 -1.80
C PHE A 107 -17.06 -12.85 -2.46
N ILE A 108 -17.17 -12.05 -3.52
CA ILE A 108 -18.44 -11.85 -4.26
C ILE A 108 -18.89 -13.14 -4.95
N VAL A 109 -17.97 -13.86 -5.61
CA VAL A 109 -18.30 -15.10 -6.32
C VAL A 109 -18.80 -16.16 -5.33
N ILE A 110 -18.09 -16.36 -4.22
CA ILE A 110 -18.49 -17.35 -3.21
C ILE A 110 -19.79 -16.95 -2.51
N PHE A 111 -20.02 -15.65 -2.28
CA PHE A 111 -21.31 -15.16 -1.82
C PHE A 111 -22.43 -15.59 -2.77
N ILE A 112 -22.32 -15.27 -4.07
CA ILE A 112 -23.34 -15.59 -5.07
C ILE A 112 -23.61 -17.10 -5.10
N ILE A 113 -22.55 -17.92 -5.17
CA ILE A 113 -22.68 -19.38 -5.21
C ILE A 113 -23.38 -19.92 -3.95
N SER A 114 -23.03 -19.42 -2.76
CA SER A 114 -23.62 -19.86 -1.50
C SER A 114 -25.12 -19.58 -1.42
N TRP A 115 -25.54 -18.39 -1.87
CA TRP A 115 -26.95 -18.02 -1.89
C TRP A 115 -27.74 -18.72 -3.00
N PHE A 116 -27.11 -18.92 -4.16
CA PHE A 116 -27.70 -19.70 -5.25
C PHE A 116 -27.93 -21.15 -4.82
N PHE A 117 -26.93 -21.77 -4.17
CA PHE A 117 -27.06 -23.10 -3.59
C PHE A 117 -28.22 -23.17 -2.59
N LYS A 118 -28.31 -22.20 -1.67
CA LYS A 118 -29.40 -22.13 -0.69
C LYS A 118 -30.76 -22.06 -1.36
N TYR A 119 -30.91 -21.16 -2.34
CA TYR A 119 -32.15 -21.00 -3.10
C TYR A 119 -32.55 -22.32 -3.76
N PHE A 120 -31.63 -22.96 -4.47
CA PHE A 120 -31.88 -24.25 -5.13
C PHE A 120 -32.24 -25.36 -4.12
N ALA A 121 -31.49 -25.48 -3.02
CA ALA A 121 -31.76 -26.45 -1.96
C ALA A 121 -33.15 -26.24 -1.34
N SER A 122 -33.58 -25.00 -1.15
CA SER A 122 -34.93 -24.69 -0.62
C SER A 122 -36.05 -25.08 -1.57
N THR A 123 -35.83 -25.00 -2.89
CA THR A 123 -36.84 -25.46 -3.87
C THR A 123 -37.02 -26.98 -3.88
N ILE A 124 -35.97 -27.74 -3.56
CA ILE A 124 -36.02 -29.20 -3.54
C ILE A 124 -36.60 -29.72 -2.22
N THR A 125 -36.11 -29.20 -1.09
CA THR A 125 -36.44 -29.76 0.23
C THR A 125 -37.80 -29.30 0.76
N SER A 126 -38.47 -28.36 0.10
CA SER A 126 -39.74 -27.75 0.55
C SER A 126 -39.71 -27.17 1.99
N SER A 127 -38.53 -27.17 2.62
CA SER A 127 -38.27 -26.63 3.94
C SER A 127 -38.06 -25.13 3.80
N SER A 128 -38.98 -24.37 4.36
CA SER A 128 -38.91 -22.92 4.44
C SER A 128 -37.99 -22.42 5.57
N SER A 129 -37.31 -23.32 6.30
CA SER A 129 -36.60 -22.94 7.52
C SER A 129 -35.47 -21.97 7.23
N SER A 130 -35.71 -20.70 7.60
CA SER A 130 -34.79 -19.60 7.42
C SER A 130 -33.82 -19.43 8.59
N GLN A 131 -33.78 -20.36 9.55
CA GLN A 131 -33.25 -20.10 10.90
C GLN A 131 -31.80 -19.60 10.92
N TYR A 132 -30.92 -20.08 10.04
CA TYR A 132 -29.49 -19.68 9.99
C TYR A 132 -29.16 -18.68 8.87
N SER A 133 -30.18 -18.12 8.23
CA SER A 133 -29.99 -17.26 7.05
C SER A 133 -29.35 -15.93 7.38
N LEU A 134 -29.76 -15.34 8.50
CA LEU A 134 -29.35 -14.00 8.89
C LEU A 134 -27.93 -14.02 9.44
N GLU A 135 -27.57 -15.05 10.19
CA GLU A 135 -26.24 -15.32 10.74
C GLU A 135 -25.23 -15.56 9.62
N ALA A 136 -25.58 -16.40 8.64
CA ALA A 136 -24.74 -16.64 7.47
C ALA A 136 -24.50 -15.35 6.66
N LEU A 137 -25.54 -14.53 6.50
CA LEU A 137 -25.42 -13.21 5.85
C LEU A 137 -24.50 -12.28 6.65
N GLY A 138 -24.66 -12.23 7.98
CA GLY A 138 -23.83 -11.44 8.88
C GLY A 138 -22.35 -11.82 8.79
N LEU A 139 -22.04 -13.12 8.80
CA LEU A 139 -20.67 -13.62 8.63
C LEU A 139 -20.07 -13.22 7.27
N GLN A 140 -20.83 -13.36 6.18
CA GLN A 140 -20.36 -13.00 4.84
C GLN A 140 -20.14 -11.50 4.65
N ILE A 141 -20.87 -10.64 5.38
CA ILE A 141 -20.63 -9.19 5.39
C ILE A 141 -19.42 -8.83 6.27
N MET A 142 -19.29 -9.50 7.41
CA MET A 142 -18.20 -9.27 8.36
C MET A 142 -16.83 -9.60 7.76
N GLY A 143 -16.73 -10.66 6.95
CA GLY A 143 -15.48 -11.08 6.30
C GLY A 143 -14.80 -9.95 5.50
N PRO A 144 -15.47 -9.34 4.51
CA PRO A 144 -14.94 -8.19 3.78
C PRO A 144 -14.60 -6.96 4.63
N ILE A 145 -15.41 -6.64 5.65
CA ILE A 145 -15.12 -5.53 6.57
C ILE A 145 -13.80 -5.80 7.29
N CYS A 146 -13.62 -7.03 7.81
CA CYS A 146 -12.38 -7.47 8.43
C CYS A 146 -11.20 -7.43 7.44
N PHE A 147 -11.39 -7.87 6.20
CA PHE A 147 -10.36 -7.81 5.15
C PHE A 147 -9.91 -6.38 4.86
N PHE A 148 -10.86 -5.45 4.70
CA PHE A 148 -10.57 -4.04 4.45
C PHE A 148 -9.84 -3.37 5.62
N ALA A 149 -10.34 -3.57 6.84
CA ALA A 149 -9.71 -3.04 8.05
C ALA A 149 -8.27 -3.57 8.21
N ALA A 150 -8.06 -4.88 8.00
CA ALA A 150 -6.75 -5.49 8.06
C ALA A 150 -5.82 -4.98 6.94
N TYR A 151 -6.31 -4.82 5.72
CA TYR A 151 -5.56 -4.25 4.60
C TYR A 151 -5.04 -2.84 4.92
N THR A 152 -5.91 -1.93 5.34
CA THR A 152 -5.54 -0.55 5.65
C THR A 152 -4.56 -0.46 6.82
N HIS A 153 -4.79 -1.27 7.87
CA HIS A 153 -3.91 -1.37 9.02
C HIS A 153 -2.51 -1.86 8.62
N LEU A 154 -2.44 -2.96 7.85
CA LEU A 154 -1.17 -3.53 7.39
C LEU A 154 -0.41 -2.57 6.48
N LYS A 155 -1.08 -1.92 5.52
CA LYS A 155 -0.47 -0.94 4.62
C LYS A 155 0.19 0.20 5.40
N LYS A 156 -0.53 0.80 6.35
CA LYS A 156 0.01 1.88 7.19
C LYS A 156 1.15 1.41 8.09
N LYS A 157 1.03 0.21 8.67
CA LYS A 157 2.01 -0.35 9.60
C LYS A 157 3.34 -0.72 8.93
N ILE A 158 3.30 -1.22 7.69
CA ILE A 158 4.48 -1.65 6.93
C ILE A 158 5.12 -0.46 6.21
N PHE A 159 4.34 0.33 5.46
CA PHE A 159 4.90 1.37 4.59
C PHE A 159 5.01 2.76 5.23
N GLY A 160 4.24 3.03 6.29
CA GLY A 160 4.24 4.32 6.98
C GLY A 160 5.63 4.79 7.46
N PRO A 161 6.47 3.91 8.04
CA PRO A 161 7.82 4.28 8.48
C PRO A 161 8.78 4.72 7.37
N PHE A 162 8.56 4.36 6.10
CA PHE A 162 9.52 4.65 5.03
C PHE A 162 9.54 6.11 4.60
N ALA A 163 8.39 6.79 4.63
CA ALA A 163 8.27 8.18 4.19
C ALA A 163 9.28 9.14 4.87
N PRO A 164 9.41 9.18 6.21
CA PRO A 164 10.41 10.05 6.85
C PRO A 164 11.85 9.64 6.54
N TYR A 165 12.12 8.36 6.29
CA TYR A 165 13.47 7.87 5.95
C TYR A 165 13.88 8.33 4.55
N PHE A 166 13.02 8.12 3.55
CA PHE A 166 13.28 8.63 2.20
C PHE A 166 13.46 10.14 2.20
N ALA A 167 12.56 10.88 2.86
CA ALA A 167 12.67 12.33 2.96
C ALA A 167 14.01 12.77 3.57
N ALA A 168 14.44 12.15 4.68
CA ALA A 168 15.69 12.51 5.35
C ALA A 168 16.93 12.22 4.50
N TYR A 169 17.02 11.02 3.90
CA TYR A 169 18.20 10.63 3.13
C TYR A 169 18.33 11.36 1.80
N TYR A 170 17.23 11.57 1.07
CA TYR A 170 17.29 12.38 -0.16
C TYR A 170 17.59 13.85 0.13
N ASN A 171 17.05 14.42 1.22
CA ASN A 171 17.41 15.78 1.63
C ASN A 171 18.91 15.88 1.96
N LEU A 172 19.44 14.91 2.71
CA LEU A 172 20.86 14.83 3.02
C LEU A 172 21.71 14.76 1.75
N TRP A 173 21.37 13.85 0.83
CA TRP A 173 22.05 13.68 -0.44
C TRP A 173 22.06 14.98 -1.27
N ALA A 174 20.90 15.63 -1.39
CA ALA A 174 20.78 16.86 -2.17
C ALA A 174 21.57 18.03 -1.55
N LEU A 175 21.44 18.23 -0.24
CA LEU A 175 22.19 19.27 0.50
C LEU A 175 23.70 19.07 0.39
N MET A 176 24.18 17.84 0.42
CA MET A 176 25.60 17.54 0.21
C MET A 176 26.07 17.83 -1.22
N LYS A 177 25.25 17.55 -2.23
CA LYS A 177 25.58 17.86 -3.64
C LYS A 177 25.68 19.36 -3.91
N MET A 178 24.95 20.18 -3.18
CA MET A 178 24.95 21.64 -3.31
C MET A 178 26.16 22.30 -2.63
N GLY A 179 26.97 21.55 -1.87
CA GLY A 179 28.13 22.11 -1.17
C GLY A 179 27.77 22.96 0.07
N SER A 180 26.55 22.80 0.61
CA SER A 180 26.13 23.46 1.85
C SER A 180 27.04 23.09 3.03
N SER A 181 27.12 23.97 4.03
CA SER A 181 27.92 23.72 5.23
C SER A 181 27.42 22.49 5.98
N THR A 182 28.33 21.70 6.56
CA THR A 182 27.98 20.45 7.26
C THR A 182 26.92 20.64 8.35
N GLY A 183 26.99 21.75 9.11
CA GLY A 183 26.01 22.07 10.15
C GLY A 183 24.61 22.31 9.59
N GLU A 184 24.50 23.07 8.50
CA GLU A 184 23.23 23.34 7.82
C GLU A 184 22.64 22.05 7.23
N VAL A 185 23.47 21.22 6.59
CA VAL A 185 23.04 19.93 6.02
C VAL A 185 22.46 19.01 7.09
N LEU A 186 23.11 18.89 8.25
CA LEU A 186 22.64 18.02 9.34
C LEU A 186 21.36 18.55 10.00
N ALA A 187 21.23 19.87 10.13
CA ALA A 187 20.03 20.50 10.67
C ALA A 187 18.81 20.31 9.74
N GLU A 188 18.96 20.58 8.44
CA GLU A 188 17.87 20.57 7.47
C GLU A 188 17.47 19.15 6.99
N SER A 189 18.42 18.21 6.94
CA SER A 189 18.13 16.83 6.54
C SER A 189 17.31 16.06 7.57
N LYS A 190 17.37 16.45 8.86
CA LYS A 190 16.74 15.76 9.99
C LYS A 190 17.12 14.28 10.12
N VAL A 191 18.22 13.83 9.49
CA VAL A 191 18.65 12.43 9.50
C VAL A 191 18.99 11.92 10.91
N LEU A 192 19.55 12.79 11.76
CA LEU A 192 19.87 12.48 13.15
C LEU A 192 18.62 12.43 14.05
N GLN A 193 17.49 13.00 13.61
CA GLN A 193 16.23 13.01 14.35
C GLN A 193 15.38 11.75 14.09
N LEU A 194 15.78 10.92 13.12
CA LEU A 194 15.11 9.66 12.83
C LEU A 194 15.16 8.73 14.05
N LYS A 195 13.99 8.28 14.52
CA LYS A 195 13.88 7.32 15.62
C LYS A 195 13.61 5.92 15.04
N PRO A 196 14.62 5.04 14.95
CA PRO A 196 14.43 3.72 14.37
C PRO A 196 13.61 2.82 15.30
N VAL A 197 12.38 2.52 14.89
CA VAL A 197 11.43 1.73 15.69
C VAL A 197 11.63 0.22 15.51
N LYS A 198 12.05 -0.23 14.33
CA LYS A 198 12.15 -1.66 13.98
C LYS A 198 13.42 -1.94 13.18
N GLU A 199 13.92 -3.18 13.25
CA GLU A 199 14.78 -3.70 12.17
C GLU A 199 13.95 -3.75 10.89
N PRO A 200 14.49 -3.38 9.71
CA PRO A 200 15.90 -3.11 9.37
C PRO A 200 16.34 -1.63 9.46
N PHE A 201 15.45 -0.71 9.83
CA PHE A 201 15.77 0.72 9.92
C PHE A 201 16.83 1.05 10.97
N LYS A 202 16.93 0.24 12.04
CA LYS A 202 18.00 0.34 13.03
C LYS A 202 19.36 0.09 12.41
N SER A 203 19.50 -0.95 11.58
CA SER A 203 20.73 -1.24 10.83
C SER A 203 21.16 -0.07 9.94
N LEU A 204 20.24 0.46 9.12
CA LEU A 204 20.50 1.64 8.27
C LEU A 204 20.96 2.86 9.08
N HIS A 205 20.28 3.11 10.21
CA HIS A 205 20.62 4.23 11.07
C HIS A 205 22.01 4.07 11.69
N HIS A 206 22.35 2.87 12.19
CA HIS A 206 23.68 2.59 12.75
C HIS A 206 24.80 2.70 11.71
N LYS A 207 24.55 2.22 10.48
CA LYS A 207 25.47 2.35 9.34
C LYS A 207 25.82 3.82 9.05
N MET A 208 24.87 4.74 9.29
CA MET A 208 25.04 6.16 8.97
C MET A 208 25.51 7.03 10.13
N ILE A 209 25.21 6.72 11.39
CA ILE A 209 25.57 7.57 12.53
C ILE A 209 27.08 7.81 12.62
N ARG A 210 27.90 6.75 12.54
CA ARG A 210 29.36 6.88 12.70
C ARG A 210 29.99 7.70 11.55
N PRO A 211 29.66 7.42 10.28
CA PRO A 211 30.13 8.25 9.16
C PRO A 211 29.65 9.69 9.21
N LEU A 212 28.40 9.96 9.62
CA LEU A 212 27.89 11.33 9.78
C LEU A 212 28.71 12.12 10.81
N LYS A 213 29.02 11.51 11.97
CA LYS A 213 29.87 12.15 12.99
C LYS A 213 31.31 12.35 12.50
N ALA A 214 31.85 11.37 11.77
CA ALA A 214 33.19 11.48 11.21
C ALA A 214 33.28 12.56 10.13
N TRP A 215 32.23 12.73 9.34
CA TRP A 215 32.09 13.82 8.37
C TRP A 215 32.01 15.18 9.07
N GLU A 216 31.19 15.30 10.11
CA GLU A 216 31.07 16.52 10.92
C GLU A 216 32.40 16.94 11.56
N GLN A 217 33.17 15.98 12.07
CA GLN A 217 34.42 16.26 12.80
C GLN A 217 35.64 16.41 11.89
N LYS A 218 35.69 15.67 10.77
CA LYS A 218 36.92 15.49 9.97
C LYS A 218 36.74 15.80 8.48
N GLY A 219 35.54 16.13 8.02
CA GLY A 219 35.26 16.43 6.62
C GLY A 219 35.38 15.23 5.68
N ILE A 220 35.33 13.99 6.19
CA ILE A 220 35.46 12.77 5.37
C ILE A 220 34.28 12.68 4.39
N PRO A 221 34.50 12.47 3.07
CA PRO A 221 33.42 12.41 2.10
C PRO A 221 32.52 11.18 2.35
N ILE A 222 31.23 11.42 2.61
CA ILE A 222 30.23 10.37 2.85
C ILE A 222 29.19 10.23 1.73
N LEU A 223 29.30 11.03 0.67
CA LEU A 223 28.32 11.05 -0.43
C LEU A 223 28.12 9.66 -1.08
N PRO A 224 29.17 8.87 -1.40
CA PRO A 224 28.98 7.53 -1.96
C PRO A 224 28.25 6.58 -1.01
N LEU A 225 28.48 6.74 0.30
CA LEU A 225 27.81 5.95 1.32
C LEU A 225 26.31 6.30 1.42
N ILE A 226 25.95 7.57 1.27
CA ILE A 226 24.54 7.99 1.28
C ILE A 226 23.80 7.40 0.09
N GLU A 227 24.41 7.42 -1.10
CA GLU A 227 23.82 6.80 -2.29
C GLU A 227 23.60 5.30 -2.08
N LEU A 228 24.58 4.60 -1.51
CA LEU A 228 24.44 3.19 -1.14
C LEU A 228 23.29 2.95 -0.15
N VAL A 229 23.14 3.82 0.86
CA VAL A 229 22.08 3.70 1.86
C VAL A 229 20.69 4.01 1.29
N ILE A 230 20.58 4.92 0.32
CA ILE A 230 19.32 5.16 -0.40
C ILE A 230 18.92 3.91 -1.19
N GLU A 231 19.86 3.26 -1.88
CA GLU A 231 19.58 2.01 -2.60
C GLU A 231 19.21 0.88 -1.64
N GLU A 232 19.93 0.70 -0.53
CA GLU A 232 19.60 -0.30 0.49
C GLU A 232 18.20 -0.05 1.09
N LEU A 233 17.81 1.22 1.27
CA LEU A 233 16.46 1.59 1.71
C LEU A 233 15.38 1.18 0.69
N TRP A 234 15.66 1.32 -0.61
CA TRP A 234 14.78 0.82 -1.67
C TRP A 234 14.68 -0.70 -1.65
N GLU A 235 15.80 -1.42 -1.54
CA GLU A 235 15.80 -2.88 -1.44
C GLU A 235 14.96 -3.37 -0.25
N ILE A 236 15.12 -2.73 0.91
CA ILE A 236 14.31 -3.02 2.09
C ILE A 236 12.82 -2.75 1.81
N TYR A 237 12.50 -1.65 1.13
CA TYR A 237 11.12 -1.33 0.74
C TYR A 237 10.52 -2.43 -0.14
N ASP A 238 11.28 -2.96 -1.09
CA ASP A 238 10.85 -4.07 -1.95
C ASP A 238 10.64 -5.37 -1.19
N GLN A 239 11.53 -5.67 -0.25
CA GLN A 239 11.40 -6.86 0.59
C GLN A 239 10.14 -6.79 1.45
N GLU A 240 9.88 -5.64 2.08
CA GLU A 240 8.66 -5.42 2.85
C GLU A 240 7.41 -5.45 1.96
N PHE A 241 7.51 -4.99 0.72
CA PHE A 241 6.44 -5.12 -0.27
C PHE A 241 6.12 -6.59 -0.58
N GLN A 242 7.13 -7.42 -0.84
CA GLN A 242 6.94 -8.86 -1.09
C GLN A 242 6.34 -9.58 0.13
N LYS A 243 6.75 -9.19 1.35
CA LYS A 243 6.14 -9.68 2.58
C LYS A 243 4.68 -9.27 2.69
N PHE A 244 4.35 -8.00 2.43
CA PHE A 244 2.98 -7.50 2.44
C PHE A 244 2.09 -8.28 1.45
N HIS A 245 2.58 -8.51 0.24
CA HIS A 245 1.89 -9.28 -0.80
C HIS A 245 1.58 -10.71 -0.33
N LYS A 246 2.54 -11.41 0.30
CA LYS A 246 2.32 -12.75 0.87
C LYS A 246 1.30 -12.73 2.02
N ILE A 247 1.42 -11.76 2.92
CA ILE A 247 0.49 -11.61 4.05
C ILE A 247 -0.94 -11.37 3.54
N LEU A 248 -1.12 -10.54 2.51
CA LEU A 248 -2.43 -10.24 1.95
C LEU A 248 -3.12 -11.48 1.36
N LYS A 249 -2.36 -12.35 0.69
CA LYS A 249 -2.86 -13.65 0.19
C LYS A 249 -3.26 -14.60 1.30
N VAL A 250 -2.46 -14.71 2.37
CA VAL A 250 -2.80 -15.52 3.53
C VAL A 250 -4.04 -14.97 4.22
N LEU A 251 -4.13 -13.65 4.36
CA LEU A 251 -5.27 -12.97 4.95
C LEU A 251 -6.56 -13.22 4.15
N SER A 252 -6.54 -13.08 2.81
CA SER A 252 -7.72 -13.34 1.99
C SER A 252 -8.18 -14.80 2.13
N PHE A 253 -7.24 -15.75 2.15
CA PHE A 253 -7.55 -17.16 2.40
C PHE A 253 -8.16 -17.40 3.80
N LEU A 254 -7.60 -16.79 4.85
CA LEU A 254 -8.15 -16.91 6.21
C LEU A 254 -9.57 -16.33 6.31
N ILE A 255 -9.83 -15.20 5.65
CA ILE A 255 -11.17 -14.62 5.60
C ILE A 255 -12.15 -15.57 4.88
N LEU A 256 -11.74 -16.19 3.77
CA LEU A 256 -12.56 -17.20 3.09
C LEU A 256 -12.84 -18.40 3.99
N ALA A 257 -11.81 -18.95 4.61
CA ALA A 257 -11.91 -20.14 5.44
C ALA A 257 -12.73 -19.94 6.72
N LEU A 258 -12.65 -18.76 7.35
CA LEU A 258 -13.36 -18.52 8.61
C LEU A 258 -14.78 -18.00 8.39
N PHE A 259 -14.97 -17.03 7.49
CA PHE A 259 -16.26 -16.36 7.33
C PHE A 259 -17.13 -17.02 6.27
N TYR A 260 -16.58 -17.25 5.08
CA TYR A 260 -17.36 -17.76 3.95
C TYR A 260 -17.64 -19.24 4.07
N LEU A 261 -16.65 -20.05 4.43
CA LEU A 261 -16.85 -21.48 4.67
C LEU A 261 -17.74 -21.71 5.90
N GLY A 262 -17.56 -20.93 6.97
CA GLY A 262 -18.44 -20.97 8.14
C GLY A 262 -19.90 -20.65 7.78
N ALA A 263 -20.13 -19.57 7.03
CA ALA A 263 -21.46 -19.23 6.53
C ALA A 263 -22.04 -20.30 5.61
N TYR A 264 -21.21 -20.89 4.73
CA TYR A 264 -21.64 -21.97 3.85
C TYR A 264 -22.12 -23.19 4.65
N PHE A 265 -21.37 -23.63 5.67
CA PHE A 265 -21.81 -24.74 6.53
C PHE A 265 -23.11 -24.43 7.27
N MET A 266 -23.29 -23.20 7.76
CA MET A 266 -24.56 -22.77 8.37
C MET A 266 -25.73 -22.86 7.39
N LEU A 267 -25.51 -22.46 6.12
CA LEU A 267 -26.53 -22.56 5.08
C LEU A 267 -26.87 -24.01 4.76
N VAL A 268 -25.87 -24.88 4.60
CA VAL A 268 -26.05 -26.31 4.33
C VAL A 268 -26.79 -26.99 5.48
N TRP A 269 -26.38 -26.75 6.73
CA TRP A 269 -27.02 -27.34 7.90
C TRP A 269 -28.46 -26.85 8.06
N GLY A 270 -28.71 -25.55 7.84
CA GLY A 270 -30.04 -24.97 7.91
C GLY A 270 -31.02 -25.54 6.89
N THR A 271 -30.56 -25.90 5.69
CA THR A 271 -31.42 -26.47 4.64
C THR A 271 -31.55 -27.99 4.72
N LEU A 272 -30.44 -28.72 4.92
CA LEU A 272 -30.44 -30.19 4.93
C LEU A 272 -30.79 -30.79 6.30
N GLY A 273 -30.51 -30.10 7.40
CA GLY A 273 -30.78 -30.58 8.75
C GLY A 273 -32.24 -30.99 8.95
N PRO A 274 -33.22 -30.10 8.66
CA PRO A 274 -34.65 -30.43 8.76
C PRO A 274 -35.04 -31.63 7.89
N PHE A 275 -34.52 -31.70 6.65
CA PHE A 275 -34.80 -32.80 5.72
C PHE A 275 -34.29 -34.15 6.23
N LEU A 276 -33.10 -34.20 6.83
CA LEU A 276 -32.55 -35.42 7.43
C LEU A 276 -33.35 -35.90 8.65
N ILE A 277 -33.91 -34.97 9.42
CA ILE A 277 -34.78 -35.29 10.57
C ILE A 277 -36.10 -35.88 10.09
N GLU A 278 -36.70 -35.28 9.06
CA GLU A 278 -37.97 -35.76 8.48
C GLU A 278 -37.84 -37.17 7.88
N MET A 279 -36.74 -37.47 7.19
CA MET A 279 -36.48 -38.81 6.64
C MET A 279 -36.27 -39.89 7.71
N LYS A 280 -35.90 -39.53 8.95
CA LYS A 280 -35.69 -40.51 10.03
C LYS A 280 -37.00 -41.06 10.62
N GLY A 281 -38.14 -40.44 10.30
CA GLY A 281 -39.47 -40.81 10.79
C GLY A 281 -39.64 -40.56 12.29
N PRO A 282 -40.89 -40.42 12.79
CA PRO A 282 -41.14 -40.43 14.22
C PRO A 282 -40.84 -41.83 14.76
N THR A 283 -39.78 -41.96 15.55
CA THR A 283 -39.54 -43.15 16.40
C THR A 283 -40.57 -43.21 17.52
#